data_AF-A0A2A4NFD6-F1
#
_entry.id   AF-A0A2A4NFD6-F1
#
_cell.length_a   1.000
_cell.length_b   1.000
_cell.length_c   1.000
_cell.angle_alpha   90.00
_cell.angle_beta   90.00
_cell.angle_gamma   90.00
#
_symmetry.space_group_name_H-M   'P 1'
#
loop_
_entity.id
_entity.type
_entity.pdbx_description
1 polymer ?
#
loop_
_entity_poly.entity_id
_entity_poly.type
_entity_poly.pdbx_seq_one_letter_code
_entity_poly.pdbx_strand_id
1 'polypeptide(L)'
;MTDEELKDIEEELTEFDEHFKKTESDGLQNILKHFDRIHDKLFTFNNILIAGYFALSQFFVSFSVYGIIIPLLNLSLLIFIEYRMMKKSRFDAEATKKTPEEIDKNSQAISRTNRYSLYTIISTSVVVVIFLINLFALDSKANTESNIENISTSIKTSDTLQKNSSSVSILGAWTNNLTENSTFSIEADSMIFVDALKYVKYELKSDTLIWYFDDIPNVSKILLLSTDSLVVENEFGIERYVRFKN
;
A
#
# COMPACT_ATOMS: atom_id res chain seq x y z
N MET A 1 -3.11 -36.42 68.92
CA MET A 1 -3.35 -36.71 67.51
C MET A 1 -3.87 -38.12 67.42
N THR A 2 -5.17 -38.25 67.22
CA THR A 2 -5.84 -39.54 66.99
C THR A 2 -5.68 -39.95 65.52
N ASP A 3 -5.80 -41.24 65.20
CA ASP A 3 -5.74 -41.73 63.81
C ASP A 3 -6.82 -41.09 62.92
N GLU A 4 -7.93 -40.67 63.52
CA GLU A 4 -9.04 -39.97 62.87
C GLU A 4 -8.65 -38.53 62.49
N GLU A 5 -8.00 -37.78 63.40
CA GLU A 5 -7.45 -36.44 63.11
C GLU A 5 -6.36 -36.50 62.02
N LEU A 6 -5.58 -37.57 61.98
CA LEU A 6 -4.51 -37.77 60.99
C LEU A 6 -5.06 -38.01 59.59
N LYS A 7 -6.17 -38.76 59.50
CA LYS A 7 -6.86 -39.08 58.25
C LYS A 7 -7.60 -37.87 57.68
N ASP A 8 -8.24 -37.07 58.53
CA ASP A 8 -8.88 -35.82 58.11
C ASP A 8 -7.86 -34.83 57.54
N ILE A 9 -6.67 -34.72 58.16
CA ILE A 9 -5.57 -33.89 57.65
C ILE A 9 -5.04 -34.40 56.30
N GLU A 10 -4.93 -35.72 56.11
CA GLU A 10 -4.53 -36.30 54.82
C GLU A 10 -5.57 -36.03 53.71
N GLU A 11 -6.87 -36.20 53.99
CA GLU A 11 -7.94 -35.88 53.03
C GLU A 11 -7.93 -34.39 52.67
N GLU A 12 -7.81 -33.49 53.65
CA GLU A 12 -7.77 -32.04 53.43
C GLU A 12 -6.54 -31.62 52.61
N LEU A 13 -5.36 -32.22 52.88
CA LEU A 13 -4.15 -32.01 52.07
C LEU A 13 -4.31 -32.50 50.63
N THR A 14 -5.02 -33.61 50.44
CA THR A 14 -5.25 -34.19 49.10
C THR A 14 -6.23 -33.32 48.29
N GLU A 15 -7.33 -32.89 48.90
CA GLU A 15 -8.27 -31.94 48.28
C GLU A 15 -7.59 -30.60 47.95
N PHE A 16 -6.72 -30.12 48.84
CA PHE A 16 -5.96 -28.90 48.61
C PHE A 16 -4.99 -29.02 47.42
N ASP A 17 -4.28 -30.13 47.30
CA ASP A 17 -3.37 -30.40 46.17
C ASP A 17 -4.13 -30.55 44.84
N GLU A 18 -5.30 -31.21 44.86
CA GLU A 18 -6.20 -31.28 43.70
C GLU A 18 -6.72 -29.90 43.28
N HIS A 19 -7.14 -29.08 44.23
CA HIS A 19 -7.57 -27.71 43.96
C HIS A 19 -6.44 -26.85 43.38
N PHE A 20 -5.22 -27.00 43.88
CA PHE A 20 -4.04 -26.32 43.35
C PHE A 20 -3.73 -26.73 41.91
N LYS A 21 -3.68 -28.05 41.63
CA LYS A 21 -3.48 -28.59 40.27
C LYS A 21 -4.56 -28.11 39.29
N LYS A 22 -5.81 -28.08 39.74
CA LYS A 22 -6.93 -27.58 38.95
C LYS A 22 -6.80 -26.09 38.65
N THR A 23 -6.45 -25.29 39.65
CA THR A 23 -6.24 -23.84 39.50
C THR A 23 -5.10 -23.54 38.52
N GLU A 24 -4.00 -24.29 38.59
CA GLU A 24 -2.87 -24.17 37.65
C GLU A 24 -3.29 -24.52 36.21
N SER A 25 -3.98 -25.66 36.04
CA SER A 25 -4.53 -26.11 34.75
C SER A 25 -5.48 -25.08 34.15
N ASP A 26 -6.43 -24.56 34.93
CA ASP A 26 -7.39 -23.55 34.50
C ASP A 26 -6.70 -22.24 34.13
N GLY A 27 -5.66 -21.86 34.88
CA GLY A 27 -4.80 -20.72 34.57
C GLY A 27 -4.09 -20.86 33.22
N LEU A 28 -3.47 -22.01 32.96
CA LEU A 28 -2.80 -22.30 31.68
C LEU A 28 -3.79 -22.29 30.51
N GLN A 29 -4.98 -22.88 30.71
CA GLN A 29 -6.03 -22.91 29.68
C GLN A 29 -6.51 -21.48 29.35
N ASN A 30 -6.67 -20.62 30.36
CA ASN A 30 -7.08 -19.23 30.15
C ASN A 30 -6.00 -18.42 29.43
N ILE A 31 -4.72 -18.62 29.74
CA ILE A 31 -3.61 -17.99 29.02
C ILE A 31 -3.64 -18.38 27.53
N LEU A 32 -3.84 -19.66 27.21
CA LEU A 32 -3.97 -20.13 25.83
C LEU A 32 -5.18 -19.49 25.11
N LYS A 33 -6.34 -19.42 25.77
CA LYS A 33 -7.53 -18.74 25.20
C LYS A 33 -7.27 -17.26 24.88
N HIS A 34 -6.59 -16.54 25.78
CA HIS A 34 -6.24 -15.14 25.53
C HIS A 34 -5.26 -14.98 24.38
N PHE A 35 -4.30 -15.90 24.28
CA PHE A 35 -3.35 -15.94 23.19
C PHE A 35 -4.07 -16.14 21.84
N ASP A 36 -4.91 -17.16 21.74
CA ASP A 36 -5.63 -17.49 20.50
C ASP A 36 -6.49 -16.30 20.05
N ARG A 37 -7.20 -15.68 21.00
CA ARG A 37 -8.00 -14.48 20.75
C ARG A 37 -7.19 -13.29 20.23
N ILE A 38 -5.93 -13.13 20.66
CA ILE A 38 -5.06 -12.08 20.13
C ILE A 38 -4.67 -12.41 18.69
N HIS A 39 -4.26 -13.65 18.41
CA HIS A 39 -3.85 -14.07 17.07
C HIS A 39 -4.99 -14.02 16.07
N ASP A 40 -6.21 -14.41 16.45
CA ASP A 40 -7.42 -14.26 15.62
C ASP A 40 -7.64 -12.80 15.18
N LYS A 41 -7.47 -11.87 16.13
CA LYS A 41 -7.58 -10.44 15.85
C LYS A 41 -6.47 -9.96 14.92
N LEU A 42 -5.23 -10.38 15.13
CA LEU A 42 -4.10 -10.03 14.27
C LEU A 42 -4.29 -10.55 12.84
N PHE A 43 -4.75 -11.80 12.68
CA PHE A 43 -5.10 -12.37 11.38
C PHE A 43 -6.21 -11.59 10.69
N THR A 44 -7.28 -11.29 11.42
CA THR A 44 -8.40 -10.49 10.90
C THR A 44 -7.92 -9.12 10.42
N PHE A 45 -7.12 -8.44 11.25
CA PHE A 45 -6.57 -7.14 10.90
C PHE A 45 -5.65 -7.22 9.67
N ASN A 46 -4.77 -8.22 9.62
CA ASN A 46 -3.88 -8.43 8.48
C ASN A 46 -4.64 -8.68 7.18
N ASN A 47 -5.73 -9.46 7.23
CA ASN A 47 -6.60 -9.69 6.07
C ASN A 47 -7.32 -8.41 5.62
N ILE A 48 -7.76 -7.56 6.55
CA ILE A 48 -8.31 -6.23 6.23
C ILE A 48 -7.26 -5.37 5.53
N LEU A 49 -5.98 -5.41 5.95
CA LEU A 49 -4.89 -4.68 5.29
C LEU A 49 -4.65 -5.19 3.86
N ILE A 50 -4.64 -6.50 3.64
CA ILE A 50 -4.52 -7.09 2.29
C ILE A 50 -5.65 -6.59 1.38
N ALA A 51 -6.89 -6.63 1.88
CA ALA A 51 -8.04 -6.11 1.14
C ALA A 51 -7.92 -4.61 0.87
N GLY A 52 -7.46 -3.83 1.85
CA GLY A 52 -7.18 -2.40 1.71
C GLY A 52 -6.12 -2.12 0.63
N TYR A 53 -5.04 -2.89 0.59
CA TYR A 53 -4.01 -2.80 -0.46
C TYR A 53 -4.60 -3.05 -1.85
N PHE A 54 -5.42 -4.10 -2.01
CA PHE A 54 -6.09 -4.38 -3.29
C PHE A 54 -7.05 -3.26 -3.69
N ALA A 55 -7.87 -2.77 -2.76
CA ALA A 55 -8.78 -1.67 -3.03
C ALA A 55 -8.01 -0.42 -3.49
N LEU A 56 -6.98 0.00 -2.75
CA LEU A 56 -6.16 1.16 -3.12
C LEU A 56 -5.48 0.99 -4.49
N SER A 57 -5.00 -0.20 -4.80
CA SER A 57 -4.38 -0.47 -6.11
C SER A 57 -5.34 -0.36 -7.30
N GLN A 58 -6.65 -0.55 -7.07
CA GLN A 58 -7.66 -0.37 -8.12
C GLN A 58 -8.06 1.09 -8.30
N PHE A 59 -8.14 1.85 -7.21
CA PHE A 59 -8.56 3.25 -7.26
C PHE A 59 -7.43 4.22 -7.64
N PHE A 60 -6.17 3.85 -7.39
CA PHE A 60 -5.03 4.75 -7.58
C PHE A 60 -3.96 4.09 -8.46
N VAL A 61 -3.80 4.59 -9.69
CA VAL A 61 -2.78 4.12 -10.65
C VAL A 61 -1.34 4.34 -10.12
N SER A 62 -1.15 5.37 -9.28
CA SER A 62 0.13 5.69 -8.65
C SER A 62 0.48 4.78 -7.46
N PHE A 63 -0.43 3.90 -7.03
CA PHE A 63 -0.21 3.00 -5.92
C PHE A 63 0.45 1.69 -6.38
N SER A 64 1.64 1.40 -5.85
CA SER A 64 2.38 0.20 -6.23
C SER A 64 1.72 -1.06 -5.68
N VAL A 65 1.27 -1.93 -6.59
CA VAL A 65 0.70 -3.26 -6.26
C VAL A 65 1.69 -4.11 -5.44
N TYR A 66 2.99 -3.94 -5.66
CA TYR A 66 4.03 -4.71 -4.95
C TYR A 66 4.06 -4.48 -3.44
N GLY A 67 3.47 -3.39 -2.94
CA GLY A 67 3.36 -3.12 -1.49
C GLY A 67 2.59 -4.20 -0.73
N ILE A 68 1.72 -4.96 -1.41
CA ILE A 68 0.96 -6.07 -0.81
C ILE A 68 1.83 -7.22 -0.29
N ILE A 69 3.10 -7.30 -0.73
CA ILE A 69 4.05 -8.30 -0.25
C ILE A 69 4.26 -8.16 1.26
N ILE A 70 4.18 -6.94 1.81
CA ILE A 70 4.40 -6.67 3.24
C ILE A 70 3.36 -7.39 4.11
N PRO A 71 2.04 -7.19 3.95
CA PRO A 71 1.05 -7.93 4.72
C PRO A 71 1.01 -9.44 4.41
N LEU A 72 1.43 -9.88 3.21
CA LEU A 72 1.56 -11.31 2.89
C LEU A 72 2.72 -11.99 3.66
N LEU A 73 3.85 -11.31 3.81
CA LEU A 73 4.95 -11.80 4.65
C LEU A 73 4.54 -11.83 6.13
N ASN A 74 3.79 -10.83 6.60
CA ASN A 74 3.25 -10.82 7.96
C ASN A 74 2.22 -11.95 8.17
N LEU A 75 1.39 -12.25 7.17
CA LEU A 75 0.48 -13.40 7.20
C LEU A 75 1.26 -14.71 7.37
N SER A 76 2.34 -14.87 6.61
CA SER A 76 3.20 -16.06 6.67
C SER A 76 3.83 -16.23 8.07
N LEU A 77 4.25 -15.11 8.69
CA LEU A 77 4.74 -15.11 10.08
C LEU A 77 3.65 -15.52 11.08
N LEU A 78 2.43 -15.00 10.94
CA LEU A 78 1.30 -15.35 11.80
C LEU A 78 0.98 -16.86 11.72
N ILE A 79 0.91 -17.41 10.50
CA ILE A 79 0.70 -18.87 10.27
C ILE A 79 1.82 -19.69 10.93
N PHE A 80 3.07 -19.24 10.82
CA PHE A 80 4.20 -19.94 11.44
C PHE A 80 4.08 -19.99 12.97
N ILE A 81 3.61 -18.91 13.61
CA ILE A 81 3.41 -18.90 15.06
C ILE A 81 2.25 -19.81 15.47
N GLU A 82 1.14 -19.78 14.73
CA GLU A 82 0.00 -20.63 15.00
C GLU A 82 0.39 -22.12 14.94
N TYR A 83 1.20 -22.50 13.95
CA TYR A 83 1.77 -23.84 13.88
C TYR A 83 2.63 -24.21 15.09
N ARG A 84 3.46 -23.28 15.58
CA ARG A 84 4.29 -23.47 16.78
C ARG A 84 3.42 -23.65 18.03
N MET A 85 2.33 -22.89 18.14
CA MET A 85 1.37 -22.98 19.23
C MET A 85 0.60 -24.29 19.21
N MET A 86 0.16 -24.75 18.04
CA MET A 86 -0.47 -26.05 17.89
C MET A 86 0.45 -27.18 18.38
N LYS A 87 1.75 -27.13 18.04
CA LYS A 87 2.74 -28.10 18.55
C LYS A 87 2.87 -28.06 20.06
N LYS A 88 2.86 -26.87 20.67
CA LYS A 88 2.89 -26.71 22.12
C LYS A 88 1.65 -27.33 22.76
N SER A 89 0.45 -26.98 22.29
CA SER A 89 -0.82 -27.51 22.83
C SER A 89 -0.88 -29.03 22.78
N ARG A 90 -0.37 -29.65 21.70
CA ARG A 90 -0.26 -31.13 21.61
C ARG A 90 0.70 -31.71 22.64
N PHE A 91 1.81 -31.03 22.94
CA PHE A 91 2.73 -31.48 23.97
C PHE A 91 2.10 -31.37 25.37
N ASP A 92 1.45 -30.24 25.66
CA ASP A 92 0.82 -29.99 26.96
C ASP A 92 -0.31 -30.98 27.25
N ALA A 93 -1.04 -31.45 26.23
CA ALA A 93 -2.07 -32.49 26.36
C ALA A 93 -1.52 -33.88 26.76
N GLU A 94 -0.22 -34.13 26.59
CA GLU A 94 0.44 -35.38 26.97
C GLU A 94 1.33 -35.24 28.22
N ALA A 95 1.34 -34.07 28.87
CA ALA A 95 2.31 -33.74 29.92
C ALA A 95 2.27 -34.70 31.12
N THR A 96 1.11 -35.27 31.46
CA THR A 96 0.93 -36.27 32.53
C THR A 96 1.62 -37.61 32.28
N LYS A 97 2.16 -37.85 31.08
CA LYS A 97 2.86 -39.09 30.71
C LYS A 97 4.38 -38.94 30.57
N LYS A 98 4.95 -37.75 30.86
CA LYS A 98 6.33 -37.40 30.50
C LYS A 98 7.26 -37.25 31.69
N THR A 99 8.55 -37.47 31.47
CA THR A 99 9.59 -37.44 32.50
C THR A 99 9.98 -35.99 32.87
N PRO A 100 10.54 -35.76 34.07
CA PRO A 100 10.95 -34.41 34.52
C PRO A 100 11.94 -33.68 33.58
N GLU A 101 12.83 -34.41 32.91
CA GLU A 101 13.76 -33.84 31.91
C GLU A 101 13.05 -33.35 30.64
N GLU A 102 11.98 -34.02 30.20
CA GLU A 102 11.17 -33.60 29.06
C GLU A 102 10.33 -32.35 29.38
N ILE A 103 9.92 -32.22 30.65
CA ILE A 103 9.17 -31.07 31.16
C ILE A 103 10.05 -29.81 31.20
N ASP A 104 11.31 -29.92 31.66
CA ASP A 104 12.24 -28.77 31.71
C ASP A 104 12.64 -28.26 30.31
N LYS A 105 12.93 -29.19 29.39
CA LYS A 105 13.22 -28.85 27.98
C LYS A 105 12.04 -28.14 27.31
N ASN A 106 10.80 -28.50 27.67
CA ASN A 106 9.61 -27.88 27.12
C ASN A 106 9.31 -26.51 27.77
N SER A 107 9.58 -26.34 29.07
CA SER A 107 9.49 -25.03 29.76
C SER A 107 10.36 -23.96 29.08
N GLN A 108 11.59 -24.31 28.68
CA GLN A 108 12.45 -23.40 27.90
C GLN A 108 11.88 -23.09 26.50
N ALA A 109 11.19 -24.04 25.85
CA ALA A 109 10.52 -23.81 24.57
C ALA A 109 9.25 -22.93 24.71
N ILE A 110 8.57 -23.00 25.86
CA ILE A 110 7.38 -22.19 26.19
C ILE A 110 7.74 -20.72 26.34
N SER A 111 8.81 -20.38 27.06
CA SER A 111 9.26 -18.98 27.23
C SER A 111 9.61 -18.31 25.89
N ARG A 112 10.18 -19.07 24.95
CA ARG A 112 10.46 -18.60 23.58
C ARG A 112 9.18 -18.32 22.81
N THR A 113 8.17 -19.16 22.96
CA THR A 113 6.87 -19.03 22.26
C THR A 113 6.13 -17.75 22.67
N ASN A 114 6.21 -17.34 23.95
CA ASN A 114 5.61 -16.09 24.41
C ASN A 114 6.29 -14.85 23.78
N ARG A 115 7.62 -14.89 23.59
CA ARG A 115 8.38 -13.82 22.91
C ARG A 115 8.01 -13.73 21.43
N TYR A 116 7.78 -14.86 20.76
CA TYR A 116 7.35 -14.85 19.36
C TYR A 116 5.97 -14.21 19.18
N SER A 117 5.02 -14.47 20.09
CA SER A 117 3.71 -13.80 20.07
C SER A 117 3.80 -12.29 20.19
N LEU A 118 4.69 -11.81 21.06
CA LEU A 118 5.00 -10.39 21.15
C LEU A 118 5.58 -9.85 19.83
N TYR A 119 6.47 -10.60 19.18
CA TYR A 119 6.99 -10.21 17.87
C TYR A 119 5.91 -10.13 16.79
N THR A 120 4.89 -10.99 16.79
CA THR A 120 3.75 -10.87 15.85
C THR A 120 2.87 -9.66 16.10
N ILE A 121 2.68 -9.27 17.37
CA ILE A 121 1.95 -8.04 17.69
C ILE A 121 2.73 -6.84 17.14
N ILE A 122 4.05 -6.80 17.38
CA ILE A 122 4.92 -5.72 16.90
C ILE A 122 4.99 -5.71 15.37
N SER A 123 5.17 -6.87 14.72
CA SER A 123 5.27 -6.95 13.26
C SER A 123 3.98 -6.49 12.60
N THR A 124 2.82 -6.94 13.09
CA THR A 124 1.52 -6.52 12.56
C THR A 124 1.30 -5.03 12.77
N SER A 125 1.70 -4.49 13.94
CA SER A 125 1.64 -3.05 14.21
C SER A 125 2.50 -2.24 13.23
N VAL A 126 3.70 -2.73 12.91
CA VAL A 126 4.58 -2.11 11.90
C VAL A 126 3.93 -2.15 10.51
N VAL A 127 3.32 -3.27 10.10
CA VAL A 127 2.60 -3.36 8.83
C VAL A 127 1.46 -2.35 8.76
N VAL A 128 0.71 -2.17 9.85
CA VAL A 128 -0.35 -1.16 9.95
C VAL A 128 0.22 0.25 9.79
N VAL A 129 1.31 0.58 10.49
CA VAL A 129 1.94 1.90 10.38
C VAL A 129 2.42 2.17 8.95
N ILE A 130 3.06 1.18 8.30
CA ILE A 130 3.48 1.31 6.89
C ILE A 130 2.27 1.55 5.98
N PHE A 131 1.18 0.80 6.18
CA PHE A 131 -0.04 1.00 5.42
C PHE A 131 -0.62 2.41 5.61
N LEU A 132 -0.68 2.90 6.85
CA LEU A 132 -1.16 4.25 7.14
C LEU A 132 -0.27 5.33 6.51
N ILE A 133 1.05 5.19 6.58
CA ILE A 133 1.98 6.12 5.93
C ILE A 133 1.73 6.15 4.42
N ASN A 134 1.58 4.99 3.79
CA ASN A 134 1.28 4.90 2.36
C ASN A 134 -0.07 5.54 2.03
N LEU A 135 -1.09 5.35 2.87
CA LEU A 135 -2.40 5.96 2.71
C LEU A 135 -2.34 7.49 2.81
N PHE A 136 -1.66 8.04 3.82
CA PHE A 136 -1.50 9.48 3.98
C PHE A 136 -0.66 10.11 2.86
N ALA A 137 0.39 9.42 2.40
CA ALA A 137 1.19 9.88 1.26
C ALA A 137 0.35 9.92 -0.03
N LEU A 138 -0.57 8.98 -0.21
CA LEU A 138 -1.48 8.94 -1.35
C LEU A 138 -2.49 10.09 -1.30
N ASP A 139 -3.12 10.30 -0.15
CA ASP A 139 -4.07 11.40 0.06
C ASP A 139 -3.42 12.78 -0.15
N SER A 140 -2.19 12.97 0.35
CA SER A 140 -1.43 14.20 0.10
C SER A 140 -1.15 14.44 -1.39
N LYS A 141 -0.82 13.38 -2.15
CA LYS A 141 -0.60 13.49 -3.61
C LYS A 141 -1.91 13.82 -4.34
N ALA A 142 -3.00 13.13 -4.02
CA ALA A 142 -4.31 13.38 -4.62
C ALA A 142 -4.81 14.81 -4.36
N ASN A 143 -4.64 15.32 -3.13
CA ASN A 143 -4.98 16.70 -2.78
C ASN A 143 -4.07 17.73 -3.48
N THR A 144 -2.81 17.39 -3.73
CA THR A 144 -1.89 18.26 -4.48
C THR A 144 -2.28 18.33 -5.95
N GLU A 145 -2.59 17.19 -6.57
CA GLU A 145 -3.07 17.11 -7.96
C GLU A 145 -4.39 17.87 -8.15
N SER A 146 -5.37 17.69 -7.24
CA SER A 146 -6.64 18.42 -7.29
C SER A 146 -6.46 19.93 -7.09
N ASN A 147 -5.56 20.37 -6.20
CA ASN A 147 -5.26 21.79 -6.03
C ASN A 147 -4.56 22.38 -7.26
N ILE A 148 -3.66 21.65 -7.90
CA ILE A 148 -3.02 22.08 -9.15
C ILE A 148 -4.06 22.17 -10.27
N GLU A 149 -4.98 21.21 -10.37
CA GLU A 149 -6.09 21.24 -11.32
C GLU A 149 -6.97 22.48 -11.07
N ASN A 150 -7.43 22.72 -9.84
CA ASN A 150 -8.24 23.88 -9.48
C ASN A 150 -7.52 25.22 -9.71
N ILE A 151 -6.22 25.31 -9.42
CA ILE A 151 -5.40 26.50 -9.72
C ILE A 151 -5.32 26.69 -11.24
N SER A 152 -5.12 25.61 -12.01
CA SER A 152 -5.11 25.69 -13.48
C SER A 152 -6.47 26.11 -14.05
N THR A 153 -7.59 25.67 -13.45
CA THR A 153 -8.94 26.06 -13.83
C THR A 153 -9.24 27.52 -13.48
N SER A 154 -8.71 28.00 -12.34
CA SER A 154 -8.82 29.39 -11.87
C SER A 154 -7.98 30.36 -12.74
N ILE A 155 -6.80 29.91 -13.18
CA ILE A 155 -5.96 30.64 -14.13
C ILE A 155 -6.64 30.66 -15.51
N LYS A 156 -7.24 29.54 -15.97
CA LYS A 156 -8.06 29.48 -17.19
C LYS A 156 -9.26 30.45 -17.15
N THR A 157 -9.84 30.74 -15.99
CA THR A 157 -10.95 31.72 -15.82
C THR A 157 -10.47 33.16 -15.69
N SER A 158 -9.25 33.39 -15.20
CA SER A 158 -8.67 34.74 -15.09
C SER A 158 -8.09 35.21 -16.43
N ASP A 159 -7.56 34.30 -17.25
CA ASP A 159 -7.02 34.61 -18.58
C ASP A 159 -8.09 34.70 -19.68
N THR A 160 -9.34 34.27 -19.42
CA THR A 160 -10.46 34.47 -20.36
C THR A 160 -10.99 35.91 -20.39
N LEU A 161 -10.39 36.83 -19.62
CA LEU A 161 -10.56 38.28 -19.78
C LEU A 161 -9.41 38.98 -20.54
N GLN A 162 -8.56 38.24 -21.27
CA GLN A 162 -7.74 38.82 -22.33
C GLN A 162 -7.95 38.12 -23.67
N LYS A 163 -9.14 38.34 -24.25
CA LYS A 163 -9.35 38.26 -25.68
C LYS A 163 -8.60 39.43 -26.35
N ASN A 164 -7.31 39.25 -26.63
CA ASN A 164 -6.60 40.07 -27.60
C ASN A 164 -6.32 39.26 -28.86
N SER A 165 -7.09 39.62 -29.88
CA SER A 165 -6.94 39.26 -31.27
C SER A 165 -5.56 39.66 -31.81
N SER A 166 -4.69 38.66 -31.96
CA SER A 166 -3.63 38.66 -32.97
C SER A 166 -3.37 37.21 -33.35
N SER A 167 -3.37 36.91 -34.65
CA SER A 167 -3.24 35.58 -35.24
C SER A 167 -1.91 34.91 -34.89
N VAL A 168 -1.80 34.33 -33.70
CA VAL A 168 -0.65 33.51 -33.31
C VAL A 168 -0.74 32.20 -34.08
N SER A 169 0.23 31.96 -34.96
CA SER A 169 0.31 30.72 -35.73
C SER A 169 0.96 29.62 -34.90
N ILE A 170 0.31 28.45 -34.85
CA ILE A 170 0.87 27.23 -34.24
C ILE A 170 2.06 26.65 -35.02
N LEU A 171 2.22 27.07 -36.28
CA LEU A 171 3.28 26.60 -37.16
C LEU A 171 4.67 26.95 -36.60
N GLY A 172 5.60 26.01 -36.76
CA GLY A 172 6.99 26.12 -36.32
C GLY A 172 7.46 24.94 -35.48
N ALA A 173 8.73 25.02 -35.08
CA ALA A 173 9.37 24.03 -34.24
C ALA A 173 9.13 24.32 -32.75
N TRP A 174 8.86 23.26 -31.99
CA TRP A 174 8.52 23.29 -30.57
C TRP A 174 9.41 22.30 -29.82
N THR A 175 9.90 22.70 -28.65
CA THR A 175 10.76 21.87 -27.80
C THR A 175 10.25 21.84 -26.37
N ASN A 176 10.42 20.70 -25.72
CA ASN A 176 10.24 20.53 -24.27
C ASN A 176 11.53 20.83 -23.47
N ASN A 177 12.59 21.31 -24.14
CA ASN A 177 13.92 21.59 -23.57
C ASN A 177 14.61 20.38 -22.92
N LEU A 178 14.20 19.14 -23.24
CA LEU A 178 14.89 17.95 -22.73
C LEU A 178 16.13 17.59 -23.56
N THR A 179 16.18 18.02 -24.81
CA THR A 179 17.31 17.81 -25.73
C THR A 179 17.70 19.14 -26.39
N GLU A 180 18.86 19.17 -27.05
CA GLU A 180 19.32 20.32 -27.85
C GLU A 180 18.50 20.53 -29.13
N ASN A 181 17.60 19.58 -29.46
CA ASN A 181 16.78 19.59 -30.65
C ASN A 181 15.34 20.05 -30.35
N SER A 182 14.58 20.36 -31.39
CA SER A 182 13.13 20.44 -31.26
C SER A 182 12.53 19.07 -31.00
N THR A 183 11.43 19.02 -30.25
CA THR A 183 10.66 17.79 -30.02
C THR A 183 9.83 17.46 -31.25
N PHE A 184 9.17 18.46 -31.81
CA PHE A 184 8.44 18.36 -33.06
C PHE A 184 8.38 19.69 -33.81
N SER A 185 8.04 19.64 -35.09
CA SER A 185 7.73 20.81 -35.91
C SER A 185 6.39 20.64 -36.59
N ILE A 186 5.57 21.70 -36.59
CA ILE A 186 4.27 21.74 -37.26
C ILE A 186 4.40 22.61 -38.51
N GLU A 187 4.18 22.00 -39.66
CA GLU A 187 4.19 22.64 -40.98
C GLU A 187 2.76 22.78 -41.51
N ALA A 188 2.59 23.33 -42.72
CA ALA A 188 1.25 23.64 -43.25
C ALA A 188 0.38 22.39 -43.48
N ASP A 189 0.99 21.25 -43.79
CA ASP A 189 0.32 20.01 -44.20
C ASP A 189 0.70 18.78 -43.37
N SER A 190 1.73 18.90 -42.53
CA SER A 190 2.32 17.78 -41.80
C SER A 190 2.98 18.23 -40.49
N MET A 191 3.20 17.27 -39.60
CA MET A 191 3.93 17.45 -38.36
C MET A 191 5.06 16.42 -38.31
N ILE A 192 6.27 16.83 -37.94
CA ILE A 192 7.42 15.93 -37.80
C ILE A 192 7.81 15.82 -36.34
N PHE A 193 7.96 14.58 -35.86
CA PHE A 193 8.64 14.29 -34.58
C PHE A 193 10.12 14.10 -34.86
N VAL A 194 10.95 15.03 -34.37
CA VAL A 194 12.36 15.13 -34.77
C VAL A 194 13.17 13.96 -34.25
N ASP A 195 12.93 13.54 -33.00
CA ASP A 195 13.63 12.39 -32.40
C ASP A 195 13.29 11.06 -33.09
N ALA A 196 12.07 10.95 -33.63
CA ALA A 196 11.60 9.76 -34.33
C ALA A 196 11.81 9.81 -35.85
N LEU A 197 12.23 10.98 -36.38
CA LEU A 197 12.31 11.29 -37.82
C LEU A 197 11.04 10.86 -38.59
N LYS A 198 9.87 11.05 -37.98
CA LYS A 198 8.58 10.56 -38.50
C LYS A 198 7.64 11.73 -38.79
N TYR A 199 7.13 11.75 -40.02
CA TYR A 199 6.07 12.65 -40.44
C TYR A 199 4.72 12.03 -40.12
N VAL A 200 3.85 12.84 -39.54
CA VAL A 200 2.46 12.50 -39.26
C VAL A 200 1.53 13.54 -39.88
N LYS A 201 0.34 13.09 -40.26
CA LYS A 201 -0.74 14.01 -40.62
C LYS A 201 -1.30 14.63 -39.34
N TYR A 202 -1.73 15.88 -39.42
CA TYR A 202 -2.47 16.53 -38.34
C TYR A 202 -3.70 17.28 -38.84
N GLU A 203 -4.63 17.54 -37.94
CA GLU A 203 -5.81 18.39 -38.11
C GLU A 203 -5.92 19.34 -36.92
N LEU A 204 -6.15 20.63 -37.19
CA LEU A 204 -6.41 21.63 -36.15
C LEU A 204 -7.88 22.03 -36.19
N LYS A 205 -8.61 21.79 -35.10
CA LYS A 205 -10.03 22.10 -34.94
C LYS A 205 -10.21 23.03 -33.76
N SER A 206 -10.28 24.34 -34.02
CA SER A 206 -10.43 25.40 -33.00
C SER A 206 -9.33 25.31 -31.92
N ASP A 207 -9.62 24.67 -30.79
CA ASP A 207 -8.74 24.48 -29.64
C ASP A 207 -8.18 23.05 -29.56
N THR A 208 -8.35 22.22 -30.58
CA THR A 208 -7.96 20.81 -30.57
C THR A 208 -6.98 20.50 -31.70
N LEU A 209 -5.80 19.98 -31.34
CA LEU A 209 -4.81 19.41 -32.24
C LEU A 209 -5.01 17.89 -32.28
N ILE A 210 -5.21 17.35 -33.47
CA ILE A 210 -5.33 15.90 -33.71
C ILE A 210 -4.20 15.49 -34.61
N TRP A 211 -3.42 14.47 -34.25
CA TRP A 211 -2.35 13.95 -35.10
C TRP A 211 -2.41 12.42 -35.16
N TYR A 212 -1.97 11.85 -36.27
CA TYR A 212 -2.18 10.43 -36.57
C TYR A 212 -0.86 9.66 -36.60
N PHE A 213 -0.67 8.75 -35.65
CA PHE A 213 0.49 7.87 -35.61
C PHE A 213 0.05 6.46 -35.98
N ASP A 214 0.54 5.94 -37.10
CA ASP A 214 0.13 4.62 -37.63
C ASP A 214 -1.41 4.48 -37.70
N ASP A 215 -2.06 5.52 -38.23
CA ASP A 215 -3.52 5.66 -38.36
C ASP A 215 -4.31 5.75 -37.03
N ILE A 216 -3.64 5.78 -35.88
CA ILE A 216 -4.27 5.98 -34.57
C ILE A 216 -4.31 7.49 -34.24
N PRO A 217 -5.50 8.07 -34.00
CA PRO A 217 -5.63 9.48 -33.66
C PRO A 217 -5.20 9.76 -32.23
N ASN A 218 -4.26 10.69 -32.06
CA ASN A 218 -3.90 11.28 -30.79
C ASN A 218 -4.51 12.68 -30.71
N VAL A 219 -5.28 12.93 -29.66
CA VAL A 219 -6.04 14.17 -29.48
C VAL A 219 -5.43 14.99 -28.36
N SER A 220 -5.19 16.27 -28.62
CA SER A 220 -4.61 17.19 -27.64
C SER A 220 -5.37 18.51 -27.66
N LYS A 221 -5.83 18.97 -26.51
CA LYS A 221 -6.50 20.27 -26.35
C LYS A 221 -5.45 21.35 -26.11
N ILE A 222 -5.45 22.38 -26.95
CA ILE A 222 -4.60 23.56 -26.82
C ILE A 222 -5.15 24.43 -25.70
N LEU A 223 -4.41 24.49 -24.60
CA LEU A 223 -4.74 25.31 -23.44
C LEU A 223 -4.16 26.72 -23.55
N LEU A 224 -2.97 26.85 -24.16
CA LEU A 224 -2.31 28.12 -24.41
C LEU A 224 -1.56 28.05 -25.74
N LEU A 225 -1.77 29.06 -26.58
CA LEU A 225 -0.97 29.27 -27.78
C LEU A 225 -0.53 30.73 -27.83
N SER A 226 0.78 30.94 -27.72
CA SER A 226 1.44 32.24 -27.81
C SER A 226 2.61 32.16 -28.80
N THR A 227 3.27 33.29 -29.04
CA THR A 227 4.42 33.34 -29.94
C THR A 227 5.57 32.45 -29.48
N ASP A 228 5.76 32.27 -28.18
CA ASP A 228 6.90 31.52 -27.63
C ASP A 228 6.50 30.29 -26.80
N SER A 229 5.22 30.13 -26.45
CA SER A 229 4.74 29.05 -25.58
C SER A 229 3.51 28.36 -26.15
N LEU A 230 3.54 27.03 -26.13
CA LEU A 230 2.44 26.13 -26.48
C LEU A 230 2.19 25.21 -25.29
N VAL A 231 0.95 25.18 -24.79
CA VAL A 231 0.53 24.26 -23.73
C VAL A 231 -0.63 23.44 -24.25
N VAL A 232 -0.48 22.12 -24.19
CA VAL A 232 -1.49 21.17 -24.65
C VAL A 232 -1.82 20.19 -23.54
N GLU A 233 -3.05 19.69 -23.55
CA GLU A 233 -3.57 18.69 -22.62
C GLU A 233 -4.00 17.46 -23.42
N ASN A 234 -3.41 16.31 -23.12
CA ASN A 234 -3.71 15.03 -23.75
C ASN A 234 -4.05 13.98 -22.68
N GLU A 235 -4.24 12.72 -23.09
CA GLU A 235 -4.58 11.62 -22.16
C GLU A 235 -3.50 11.31 -21.11
N PHE A 236 -2.25 11.75 -21.35
CA PHE A 236 -1.11 11.59 -20.44
C PHE A 236 -0.91 12.80 -19.52
N GLY A 237 -1.67 13.89 -19.72
CA GLY A 237 -1.64 15.09 -18.89
C GLY A 237 -1.33 16.37 -19.67
N ILE A 238 -0.79 17.37 -18.97
CA ILE A 238 -0.46 18.68 -19.54
C ILE A 238 1.00 18.71 -19.95
N GLU A 239 1.24 18.99 -21.24
CA GLU A 239 2.56 19.17 -21.82
C GLU A 239 2.83 20.64 -22.12
N ARG A 240 4.08 21.05 -21.92
CA ARG A 240 4.52 22.43 -22.11
C ARG A 240 5.67 22.45 -23.10
N TYR A 241 5.50 23.26 -24.13
CA TYR A 241 6.46 23.44 -25.19
C TYR A 241 6.81 24.92 -25.31
N VAL A 242 8.08 25.19 -25.60
CA VAL A 242 8.57 26.50 -25.99
C VAL A 242 8.94 26.50 -27.46
N ARG A 243 8.80 27.64 -28.14
CA ARG A 243 9.18 27.76 -29.53
C ARG A 243 10.69 27.58 -29.65
N PHE A 244 11.08 26.62 -30.47
CA PHE A 244 12.49 26.33 -30.73
C PHE A 244 13.07 27.46 -31.57
N LYS A 245 14.14 28.09 -31.06
CA LYS A 245 14.87 29.17 -31.73
C LYS A 245 16.24 28.61 -32.10
N ASN A 246 16.51 28.49 -33.40
CA ASN A 246 17.85 28.22 -33.93
C ASN A 246 18.75 29.44 -33.73
#